data_AF-A0A516R2Q5-F1
#
_entry.id   AF-A0A516R2Q5-F1
#
_cell.length_a   1.000
_cell.length_b   1.000
_cell.length_c   1.000
_cell.angle_alpha   90.00
_cell.angle_beta   90.00
_cell.angle_gamma   90.00
#
_symmetry.space_group_name_H-M   'P 1'
#
loop_
_entity.id
_entity.type
_entity.pdbx_description
1 polymer ?
#
loop_
_entity_poly.entity_id
_entity_poly.type
_entity_poly.pdbx_seq_one_letter_code
_entity_poly.pdbx_strand_id
1 'polypeptide(L)'
;MPRARWAPPEALGSRATGMVVRVGDSPRTVIAPFSGAPFGDGAAAPATVLAVPLAVSPAWAAATVAGALPFAWLAALGLAWTAELAALYAVGAHGPARATWPAPVAVGVAGGAVLGFAVASDPAESAGPGTVALLTALGLVTVPWLLPVWGLGLLTRARRGDGGRWERRVLDAMAVRVGEAVTDERHRVATGLHGTVVEHTARLVSRAEAGLSTPEDRRAALAAMTAAARGALAGLRDLLDAMDAARLPNSHPPRPRDRLGGIPDSTTAPPPGDRPEAPGRGRARHR
;
A
#
# COMPACT_ATOMS: atom_id res chain seq x y z
N MET A 1 33.33 -23.15 7.89
CA MET A 1 32.41 -21.99 7.84
C MET A 1 31.05 -22.46 7.35
N PRO A 2 29.99 -22.38 8.18
CA PRO A 2 28.69 -22.95 7.86
C PRO A 2 27.82 -21.96 7.06
N ARG A 3 27.12 -22.48 6.04
CA ARG A 3 26.16 -21.74 5.20
C ARG A 3 24.85 -21.52 5.95
N ALA A 4 24.40 -20.26 6.03
CA ALA A 4 23.10 -19.89 6.55
C ALA A 4 21.98 -20.43 5.63
N ARG A 5 21.12 -21.30 6.16
CA ARG A 5 19.85 -21.71 5.53
C ARG A 5 18.80 -20.65 5.80
N TRP A 6 18.24 -20.07 4.75
CA TRP A 6 17.02 -19.28 4.80
C TRP A 6 15.81 -20.20 5.03
N ALA A 7 14.97 -19.86 6.02
CA ALA A 7 13.65 -20.46 6.22
C ALA A 7 12.58 -19.46 5.77
N PRO A 8 11.52 -19.89 5.04
CA PRO A 8 10.42 -19.02 4.67
C PRO A 8 9.48 -18.75 5.86
N PRO A 9 8.81 -17.57 5.91
CA PRO A 9 7.91 -17.20 6.99
C PRO A 9 6.56 -17.93 6.87
N GLU A 10 6.21 -18.70 7.90
CA GLU A 10 4.87 -19.25 8.08
C GLU A 10 3.85 -18.15 8.45
N ALA A 11 2.77 -18.15 7.67
CA ALA A 11 1.38 -17.89 8.05
C ALA A 11 1.12 -17.16 9.39
N LEU A 12 0.86 -15.85 9.32
CA LEU A 12 0.13 -15.12 10.35
C LEU A 12 -1.23 -14.70 9.82
N GLY A 13 -2.26 -15.08 10.58
CA GLY A 13 -3.66 -15.10 10.22
C GLY A 13 -4.27 -13.73 9.88
N SER A 14 -5.00 -13.74 8.76
CA SER A 14 -5.90 -12.68 8.33
C SER A 14 -7.12 -12.62 9.25
N ARG A 15 -7.17 -11.62 10.14
CA ARG A 15 -8.40 -11.21 10.83
C ARG A 15 -9.20 -10.34 9.87
N ALA A 16 -10.26 -10.91 9.29
CA ALA A 16 -11.23 -10.18 8.48
C ALA A 16 -12.11 -9.28 9.37
N THR A 17 -12.01 -7.97 9.16
CA THR A 17 -12.89 -6.97 9.78
C THR A 17 -14.13 -6.79 8.92
N GLY A 18 -15.27 -7.34 9.35
CA GLY A 18 -16.57 -7.12 8.70
C GLY A 18 -17.23 -5.83 9.19
N MET A 19 -17.63 -4.96 8.27
CA MET A 19 -18.47 -3.78 8.56
C MET A 19 -19.93 -4.14 8.28
N VAL A 20 -20.79 -3.96 9.30
CA VAL A 20 -22.23 -4.23 9.22
C VAL A 20 -22.96 -2.91 8.98
N VAL A 21 -23.65 -2.78 7.84
CA VAL A 21 -24.58 -1.68 7.58
C VAL A 21 -26.00 -2.23 7.64
N ARG A 22 -26.85 -1.62 8.47
CA ARG A 22 -28.22 -2.03 8.73
C ARG A 22 -29.17 -1.14 7.93
N VAL A 23 -29.91 -1.71 6.99
CA VAL A 23 -30.94 -0.99 6.21
C VAL A 23 -32.27 -1.73 6.39
N GLY A 24 -33.20 -1.13 7.14
CA GLY A 24 -34.61 -1.54 7.25
C GLY A 24 -34.94 -2.59 8.34
N ASP A 25 -36.19 -2.56 8.80
CA ASP A 25 -36.75 -3.35 9.91
C ASP A 25 -37.10 -4.81 9.57
N SER A 26 -36.73 -5.28 8.37
CA SER A 26 -36.90 -6.68 7.99
C SER A 26 -35.57 -7.43 8.12
N PRO A 27 -35.43 -8.41 9.02
CA PRO A 27 -34.20 -9.17 9.21
C PRO A 27 -34.05 -10.22 8.10
N ARG A 28 -33.81 -9.78 6.85
CA ARG A 28 -33.22 -10.62 5.82
C ARG A 28 -31.77 -10.18 5.66
N THR A 29 -30.93 -10.70 6.52
CA THR A 29 -29.48 -10.48 6.48
C THR A 29 -28.91 -11.26 5.28
N VAL A 30 -28.91 -10.65 4.10
CA VAL A 30 -28.11 -11.16 2.98
C VAL A 30 -26.69 -10.65 3.20
N ILE A 31 -25.92 -11.42 3.98
CA ILE A 31 -24.47 -11.25 4.05
C ILE A 31 -23.95 -11.77 2.72
N ALA A 32 -23.75 -10.89 1.73
CA ALA A 32 -22.87 -11.21 0.63
C ALA A 32 -21.44 -11.10 1.19
N PRO A 33 -20.71 -12.21 1.37
CA PRO A 33 -19.32 -12.12 1.78
C PRO A 33 -18.56 -11.47 0.64
N PHE A 34 -18.30 -10.17 0.75
CA PHE A 34 -17.20 -9.55 0.02
C PHE A 34 -15.91 -9.99 0.72
N SER A 35 -15.62 -11.29 0.61
CA SER A 35 -14.35 -11.84 1.04
C SER A 35 -13.30 -11.15 0.18
N GLY A 36 -12.53 -10.27 0.81
CA GLY A 36 -11.19 -9.91 0.34
C GLY A 36 -10.35 -11.18 0.37
N ALA A 37 -10.58 -12.06 -0.61
CA ALA A 37 -9.69 -13.17 -0.88
C ALA A 37 -8.34 -12.51 -1.18
N PRO A 38 -7.26 -12.91 -0.49
CA PRO A 38 -5.93 -12.48 -0.90
C PRO A 38 -5.78 -12.94 -2.35
N PHE A 39 -5.72 -11.98 -3.27
CA PHE A 39 -5.45 -12.22 -4.68
C PHE A 39 -4.01 -12.72 -4.77
N GLY A 40 -3.81 -13.99 -4.42
CA GLY A 40 -2.51 -14.64 -4.49
C GLY A 40 -2.11 -14.71 -5.93
N ASP A 41 -1.06 -13.95 -6.29
CA ASP A 41 -0.09 -14.00 -7.41
C ASP A 41 -0.48 -14.56 -8.79
N GLY A 42 -1.74 -14.93 -9.01
CA GLY A 42 -2.27 -15.45 -10.25
C GLY A 42 -2.77 -14.28 -11.09
N ALA A 43 -2.05 -13.98 -12.16
CA ALA A 43 -2.45 -13.04 -13.21
C ALA A 43 -3.84 -13.30 -13.84
N ALA A 44 -4.54 -14.37 -13.42
CA ALA A 44 -5.89 -14.74 -13.82
C ALA A 44 -7.02 -14.02 -13.04
N ALA A 45 -6.74 -13.45 -11.86
CA ALA A 45 -7.78 -12.84 -11.01
C ALA A 45 -8.64 -11.73 -11.67
N PRO A 46 -8.10 -10.78 -12.47
CA PRO A 46 -8.90 -9.67 -12.98
C PRO A 46 -9.86 -10.07 -14.11
N ALA A 47 -9.53 -11.13 -14.87
CA ALA A 47 -10.41 -11.64 -15.92
C ALA A 47 -11.67 -12.28 -15.31
N THR A 48 -11.54 -12.99 -14.19
CA THR A 48 -12.66 -13.60 -13.47
C THR A 48 -13.62 -12.55 -12.92
N VAL A 49 -13.07 -11.43 -12.40
CA VAL A 49 -13.88 -10.30 -11.87
C VAL A 49 -14.72 -9.64 -12.96
N LEU A 50 -14.28 -9.64 -14.22
CA LEU A 50 -15.06 -9.16 -15.36
C LEU A 50 -16.02 -10.23 -15.91
N ALA A 51 -15.61 -11.50 -15.91
CA ALA A 51 -16.40 -12.61 -16.44
C ALA A 51 -17.70 -12.83 -15.66
N VAL A 52 -17.66 -12.69 -14.33
CA VAL A 52 -18.85 -12.84 -13.47
C VAL A 52 -19.96 -11.85 -13.82
N PRO A 53 -19.76 -10.51 -13.79
CA PRO A 53 -20.81 -9.57 -14.14
C PRO A 53 -21.26 -9.72 -15.60
N LEU A 54 -20.32 -9.98 -16.54
CA LEU A 54 -20.67 -10.21 -17.95
C LEU A 54 -21.55 -11.44 -18.17
N ALA A 55 -21.47 -12.46 -17.32
CA ALA A 55 -22.35 -13.64 -17.39
C ALA A 55 -23.68 -13.39 -16.66
N VAL A 56 -23.65 -12.68 -15.54
CA VAL A 56 -24.83 -12.41 -14.70
C VAL A 56 -25.81 -11.46 -15.40
N SER A 57 -25.33 -10.38 -16.04
CA SER A 57 -26.18 -9.39 -16.70
C SER A 57 -27.09 -9.98 -17.81
N PRO A 58 -26.59 -10.75 -18.79
CA PRO A 58 -27.45 -11.36 -19.82
C PRO A 58 -28.31 -12.49 -19.26
N ALA A 59 -27.84 -13.26 -18.28
CA ALA A 59 -28.65 -14.29 -17.64
C ALA A 59 -29.83 -13.68 -16.88
N TRP A 60 -29.60 -12.55 -16.21
CA TRP A 60 -30.66 -11.76 -15.55
C TRP A 60 -31.66 -11.22 -16.57
N ALA A 61 -31.18 -10.62 -17.66
CA ALA A 61 -32.03 -10.10 -18.73
C ALA A 61 -32.86 -11.20 -19.40
N ALA A 62 -32.27 -12.38 -19.64
CA ALA A 62 -32.99 -13.54 -20.15
C ALA A 62 -34.06 -14.03 -19.16
N ALA A 63 -33.76 -14.05 -17.86
CA ALA A 63 -34.73 -14.41 -16.82
C ALA A 63 -35.91 -13.42 -16.73
N THR A 64 -35.68 -12.12 -16.95
CA THR A 64 -36.78 -11.14 -17.06
C THR A 64 -37.65 -11.39 -18.28
N VAL A 65 -37.06 -11.69 -19.46
CA VAL A 65 -37.80 -11.99 -20.69
C VAL A 65 -38.63 -13.28 -20.55
N ALA A 66 -38.08 -14.28 -19.87
CA ALA A 66 -38.78 -15.53 -19.57
C ALA A 66 -39.92 -15.37 -18.54
N GLY A 67 -40.14 -14.17 -18.01
CA GLY A 67 -41.15 -13.90 -16.98
C GLY A 67 -40.79 -14.44 -15.59
N ALA A 68 -39.55 -14.89 -15.39
CA ALA A 68 -39.08 -15.39 -14.09
C ALA A 68 -38.78 -14.24 -13.11
N LEU A 69 -38.57 -13.02 -13.62
CA LEU A 69 -38.26 -11.82 -12.83
C LEU A 69 -39.15 -10.63 -13.25
N PRO A 70 -39.53 -9.72 -12.33
CA PRO A 70 -40.35 -8.56 -12.67
C PRO A 70 -39.57 -7.52 -13.50
N PHE A 71 -40.24 -6.89 -14.47
CA PHE A 71 -39.64 -5.88 -15.36
C PHE A 71 -39.01 -4.68 -14.62
N ALA A 72 -39.58 -4.29 -13.46
CA ALA A 72 -39.03 -3.21 -12.63
C ALA A 72 -37.56 -3.43 -12.21
N TRP A 73 -37.08 -4.69 -12.22
CA TRP A 73 -35.69 -5.02 -11.91
C TRP A 73 -34.70 -4.65 -13.03
N LEU A 74 -35.17 -4.29 -14.22
CA LEU A 74 -34.29 -3.76 -15.28
C LEU A 74 -33.62 -2.44 -14.87
N ALA A 75 -34.24 -1.64 -14.00
CA ALA A 75 -33.61 -0.45 -13.45
C ALA A 75 -32.34 -0.79 -12.63
N ALA A 76 -32.31 -1.97 -11.98
CA ALA A 76 -31.13 -2.45 -11.25
C ALA A 76 -29.98 -2.85 -12.20
N LEU A 77 -30.28 -3.28 -13.44
CA LEU A 77 -29.27 -3.52 -14.47
C LEU A 77 -28.56 -2.21 -14.89
N GLY A 78 -29.28 -1.09 -14.88
CA GLY A 78 -28.67 0.23 -15.10
C GLY A 78 -27.60 0.56 -14.05
N LEU A 79 -27.82 0.18 -12.78
CA LEU A 79 -26.80 0.30 -11.73
C LEU A 79 -25.66 -0.71 -11.91
N ALA A 80 -25.97 -1.94 -12.34
CA ALA A 80 -24.96 -2.97 -12.63
C ALA A 80 -23.96 -2.53 -13.72
N TRP A 81 -24.38 -1.68 -14.67
CA TRP A 81 -23.51 -1.08 -15.67
C TRP A 81 -22.31 -0.33 -15.06
N THR A 82 -22.50 0.36 -13.93
CA THR A 82 -21.39 1.06 -13.25
C THR A 82 -20.35 0.08 -12.70
N ALA A 83 -20.78 -1.10 -12.26
CA ALA A 83 -19.88 -2.17 -11.81
C ALA A 83 -19.12 -2.78 -13.00
N GLU A 84 -19.74 -2.92 -14.17
CA GLU A 84 -19.08 -3.35 -15.40
C GLU A 84 -18.01 -2.35 -15.86
N LEU A 85 -18.28 -1.04 -15.77
CA LEU A 85 -17.29 0.01 -16.06
C LEU A 85 -16.13 -0.01 -15.05
N ALA A 86 -16.41 -0.21 -13.76
CA ALA A 86 -15.38 -0.35 -12.73
C ALA A 86 -14.52 -1.61 -12.95
N ALA A 87 -15.14 -2.72 -13.35
CA ALA A 87 -14.44 -3.95 -13.70
C ALA A 87 -13.58 -3.76 -14.96
N LEU A 88 -14.08 -3.07 -15.99
CA LEU A 88 -13.32 -2.73 -17.20
C LEU A 88 -12.09 -1.87 -16.87
N TYR A 89 -12.27 -0.86 -16.01
CA TYR A 89 -11.17 -0.06 -15.49
C TYR A 89 -10.14 -0.93 -14.73
N ALA A 90 -10.60 -1.81 -13.85
CA ALA A 90 -9.75 -2.72 -13.08
C ALA A 90 -8.96 -3.68 -13.98
N VAL A 91 -9.58 -4.21 -15.04
CA VAL A 91 -8.90 -5.03 -16.06
C VAL A 91 -7.83 -4.23 -16.79
N GLY A 92 -8.08 -2.97 -17.15
CA GLY A 92 -7.05 -2.09 -17.74
C GLY A 92 -5.90 -1.80 -16.78
N ALA A 93 -6.22 -1.56 -15.50
CA ALA A 93 -5.24 -1.21 -14.47
C ALA A 93 -4.39 -2.40 -13.98
N HIS A 94 -4.97 -3.61 -13.94
CA HIS A 94 -4.39 -4.78 -13.28
C HIS A 94 -4.24 -6.02 -14.18
N GLY A 95 -5.00 -6.15 -15.27
CA GLY A 95 -4.98 -7.33 -16.16
C GLY A 95 -3.77 -7.36 -17.10
N PRO A 96 -3.27 -8.52 -17.57
CA PRO A 96 -1.98 -8.66 -18.29
C PRO A 96 -1.81 -7.78 -19.54
N ALA A 97 -0.59 -7.27 -19.80
CA ALA A 97 -0.32 -6.22 -20.79
C ALA A 97 -0.67 -6.57 -22.26
N ARG A 98 -0.83 -7.85 -22.60
CA ARG A 98 -1.02 -8.31 -23.99
C ARG A 98 -2.43 -8.83 -24.31
N ALA A 99 -3.35 -8.87 -23.35
CA ALA A 99 -4.63 -9.60 -23.51
C ALA A 99 -5.89 -8.85 -23.02
N THR A 100 -5.83 -7.55 -22.78
CA THR A 100 -6.99 -6.78 -22.25
C THR A 100 -7.83 -6.07 -23.31
N TRP A 101 -7.43 -6.14 -24.59
CA TRP A 101 -8.15 -5.52 -25.71
C TRP A 101 -9.55 -6.10 -25.99
N PRO A 102 -9.88 -7.39 -25.74
CA PRO A 102 -11.25 -7.86 -25.99
C PRO A 102 -12.23 -7.41 -24.90
N ALA A 103 -11.75 -6.82 -23.79
CA ALA A 103 -12.62 -6.45 -22.67
C ALA A 103 -13.65 -5.35 -23.02
N PRO A 104 -13.30 -4.23 -23.69
CA PRO A 104 -14.30 -3.26 -24.15
C PRO A 104 -15.32 -3.86 -25.12
N VAL A 105 -14.88 -4.80 -25.99
CA VAL A 105 -15.77 -5.49 -26.92
C VAL A 105 -16.76 -6.38 -26.17
N ALA A 106 -16.29 -7.14 -25.19
CA ALA A 106 -17.14 -8.01 -24.37
C ALA A 106 -18.20 -7.20 -23.59
N VAL A 107 -17.82 -6.07 -23.00
CA VAL A 107 -18.75 -5.15 -22.31
C VAL A 107 -19.76 -4.55 -23.29
N GLY A 108 -19.32 -4.11 -24.47
CA GLY A 108 -20.23 -3.59 -25.51
C GLY A 108 -21.25 -4.63 -26.00
N VAL A 109 -20.80 -5.87 -26.24
CA VAL A 109 -21.67 -6.99 -26.65
C VAL A 109 -22.67 -7.35 -25.54
N ALA A 110 -22.21 -7.47 -24.28
CA ALA A 110 -23.09 -7.78 -23.16
C ALA A 110 -24.14 -6.68 -22.93
N GLY A 111 -23.73 -5.40 -22.96
CA GLY A 111 -24.65 -4.27 -22.85
C GLY A 111 -25.68 -4.23 -23.99
N GLY A 112 -25.24 -4.47 -25.23
CA GLY A 112 -26.13 -4.56 -26.39
C GLY A 112 -27.13 -5.70 -26.29
N ALA A 113 -26.71 -6.87 -25.79
CA ALA A 113 -27.58 -8.01 -25.55
C ALA A 113 -28.63 -7.71 -24.47
N VAL A 114 -28.23 -7.11 -23.33
CA VAL A 114 -29.15 -6.70 -22.26
C VAL A 114 -30.20 -5.72 -22.79
N LEU A 115 -29.79 -4.71 -23.57
CA LEU A 115 -30.72 -3.77 -24.20
C LEU A 115 -31.64 -4.48 -25.20
N GLY A 116 -31.10 -5.43 -25.98
CA GLY A 116 -31.87 -6.29 -26.88
C GLY A 116 -32.98 -7.05 -26.20
N PHE A 117 -32.66 -7.70 -25.07
CA PHE A 117 -33.63 -8.40 -24.25
C PHE A 117 -34.67 -7.47 -23.63
N ALA A 118 -34.26 -6.28 -23.17
CA ALA A 118 -35.19 -5.30 -22.62
C ALA A 118 -36.24 -4.87 -23.66
N VAL A 119 -35.82 -4.57 -24.89
CA VAL A 119 -36.72 -4.21 -26.00
C VAL A 119 -37.60 -5.39 -26.41
N ALA A 120 -37.05 -6.60 -26.51
CA ALA A 120 -37.83 -7.80 -26.85
C ALA A 120 -38.86 -8.19 -25.77
N SER A 121 -38.70 -7.72 -24.54
CA SER A 121 -39.63 -7.97 -23.44
C SER A 121 -40.77 -6.94 -23.33
N ASP A 122 -40.73 -5.85 -24.11
CA ASP A 122 -41.80 -4.85 -24.11
C ASP A 122 -43.05 -5.42 -24.80
N PRO A 123 -44.18 -5.59 -24.09
CA PRO A 123 -45.41 -6.12 -24.68
C PRO A 123 -46.02 -5.18 -25.74
N ALA A 124 -45.64 -3.90 -25.77
CA ALA A 124 -46.12 -2.93 -26.75
C ALA A 124 -45.41 -3.09 -28.12
N GLU A 125 -44.18 -3.59 -28.13
CA GLU A 125 -43.39 -3.83 -29.34
C GLU A 125 -43.17 -5.34 -29.51
N SER A 126 -43.86 -5.97 -30.47
CA SER A 126 -43.54 -7.35 -30.87
C SER A 126 -42.22 -7.41 -31.64
N ALA A 127 -41.12 -7.15 -30.95
CA ALA A 127 -39.78 -7.23 -31.46
C ALA A 127 -39.36 -8.70 -31.56
N GLY A 128 -39.21 -9.20 -32.79
CA GLY A 128 -38.73 -10.56 -33.04
C GLY A 128 -37.27 -10.75 -32.59
N PRO A 129 -36.76 -12.00 -32.60
CA PRO A 129 -35.37 -12.32 -32.22
C PRO A 129 -34.31 -11.55 -33.02
N GLY A 130 -34.66 -11.06 -34.21
CA GLY A 130 -33.80 -10.18 -35.00
C GLY A 130 -33.43 -8.87 -34.29
N THR A 131 -34.31 -8.34 -33.43
CA THR A 131 -34.05 -7.11 -32.66
C THR A 131 -32.95 -7.31 -31.61
N VAL A 132 -32.91 -8.47 -30.96
CA VAL A 132 -31.84 -8.81 -30.01
C VAL A 132 -30.49 -8.88 -30.72
N ALA A 133 -30.43 -9.55 -31.88
CA ALA A 133 -29.20 -9.64 -32.68
C ALA A 133 -28.74 -8.25 -33.17
N LEU A 134 -29.67 -7.43 -33.64
CA LEU A 134 -29.40 -6.07 -34.08
C LEU A 134 -28.85 -5.19 -32.95
N LEU A 135 -29.47 -5.21 -31.77
CA LEU A 135 -29.04 -4.41 -30.61
C LEU A 135 -27.74 -4.92 -30.00
N THR A 136 -27.49 -6.22 -30.03
CA THR A 136 -26.19 -6.80 -29.67
C THR A 136 -25.09 -6.30 -30.62
N ALA A 137 -25.35 -6.28 -31.92
CA ALA A 137 -24.43 -5.71 -32.91
C ALA A 137 -24.26 -4.20 -32.74
N LEU A 138 -25.34 -3.47 -32.42
CA LEU A 138 -25.29 -2.04 -32.14
C LEU A 138 -24.49 -1.73 -30.86
N GLY A 139 -24.46 -2.66 -29.90
CA GLY A 139 -23.57 -2.60 -28.74
C GLY A 139 -22.09 -2.43 -29.12
N LEU A 140 -21.66 -2.94 -30.27
CA LEU A 140 -20.30 -2.72 -30.78
C LEU A 140 -20.03 -1.25 -31.15
N VAL A 141 -21.05 -0.48 -31.52
CA VAL A 141 -20.94 0.96 -31.79
C VAL A 141 -20.64 1.75 -30.51
N THR A 142 -20.90 1.18 -29.33
CA THR A 142 -20.54 1.79 -28.04
C THR A 142 -19.07 1.57 -27.65
N VAL A 143 -18.35 0.66 -28.33
CA VAL A 143 -16.95 0.33 -28.00
C VAL A 143 -16.02 1.56 -28.00
N PRO A 144 -16.09 2.51 -28.96
CA PRO A 144 -15.30 3.74 -28.92
C PRO A 144 -15.53 4.59 -27.66
N TRP A 145 -16.74 4.54 -27.08
CA TRP A 145 -17.08 5.25 -25.84
C TRP A 145 -16.53 4.55 -24.58
N LEU A 146 -16.24 3.25 -24.66
CA LEU A 146 -15.62 2.47 -23.58
C LEU A 146 -14.08 2.57 -23.58
N LEU A 147 -13.48 2.97 -24.70
CA LEU A 147 -12.03 3.14 -24.84
C LEU A 147 -11.41 4.12 -23.83
N PRO A 148 -12.01 5.29 -23.50
CA PRO A 148 -11.45 6.19 -22.50
C PRO A 148 -11.35 5.56 -21.11
N VAL A 149 -12.35 4.77 -20.69
CA VAL A 149 -12.36 4.09 -19.38
C VAL A 149 -11.27 3.03 -19.31
N TRP A 150 -11.16 2.21 -20.35
CA TRP A 150 -10.09 1.22 -20.48
C TRP A 150 -8.71 1.86 -20.56
N GLY A 151 -8.57 2.93 -21.35
CA GLY A 151 -7.36 3.72 -21.51
C GLY A 151 -6.91 4.40 -20.23
N LEU A 152 -7.85 4.87 -19.40
CA LEU A 152 -7.56 5.39 -18.06
C LEU A 152 -6.96 4.30 -17.16
N GLY A 153 -7.49 3.08 -17.24
CA GLY A 153 -6.91 1.90 -16.60
C GLY A 153 -5.45 1.68 -17.03
N LEU A 154 -5.20 1.65 -18.34
CA LEU A 154 -3.84 1.54 -18.88
C LEU A 154 -2.91 2.69 -18.44
N LEU A 155 -3.42 3.92 -18.40
CA LEU A 155 -2.65 5.08 -17.94
C LEU A 155 -2.26 4.94 -16.47
N THR A 156 -3.19 4.51 -15.61
CA THR A 156 -2.87 4.25 -14.20
C THR A 156 -1.84 3.13 -14.04
N ARG A 157 -1.90 2.12 -14.91
CA ARG A 157 -0.91 1.06 -14.97
C ARG A 157 0.46 1.57 -15.40
N ALA A 158 0.53 2.39 -16.45
CA ALA A 158 1.77 3.00 -16.92
C ALA A 158 2.39 3.85 -15.80
N ARG A 159 1.58 4.66 -15.11
CA ARG A 159 2.02 5.43 -13.94
C ARG A 159 2.56 4.55 -12.81
N ARG A 160 1.93 3.41 -12.51
CA ARG A 160 2.40 2.47 -11.47
C ARG A 160 3.64 1.68 -11.89
N GLY A 161 3.72 1.25 -13.16
CA GLY A 161 4.77 0.38 -13.69
C GLY A 161 6.06 1.10 -14.06
N ASP A 162 5.97 2.33 -14.56
CA ASP A 162 7.12 3.14 -14.96
C ASP A 162 7.56 4.12 -13.88
N GLY A 163 6.64 4.60 -13.03
CA GLY A 163 6.97 5.42 -11.86
C GLY A 163 7.97 4.71 -10.96
N GLY A 164 7.70 3.46 -10.59
CA GLY A 164 8.61 2.72 -9.71
C GLY A 164 9.96 2.34 -10.33
N ARG A 165 10.07 2.16 -11.66
CA ARG A 165 11.35 1.78 -12.29
C ARG A 165 12.23 2.97 -12.61
N TRP A 166 11.64 4.07 -13.03
CA TRP A 166 12.38 5.32 -13.19
C TRP A 166 12.83 5.86 -11.83
N GLU A 167 11.93 5.90 -10.85
CA GLU A 167 12.24 6.36 -9.50
C GLU A 167 13.29 5.48 -8.81
N ARG A 168 13.20 4.15 -8.94
CA ARG A 168 14.28 3.25 -8.47
C ARG A 168 15.62 3.50 -9.16
N ARG A 169 15.64 3.72 -10.47
CA ARG A 169 16.89 4.04 -11.20
C ARG A 169 17.47 5.38 -10.77
N VAL A 170 16.63 6.38 -10.51
CA VAL A 170 17.08 7.69 -10.00
C VAL A 170 17.60 7.56 -8.58
N LEU A 171 16.91 6.82 -7.71
CA LEU A 171 17.36 6.56 -6.34
C LEU A 171 18.66 5.74 -6.31
N ASP A 172 18.79 4.71 -7.16
CA ASP A 172 20.03 3.93 -7.28
C ASP A 172 21.18 4.80 -7.80
N ALA A 173 20.95 5.63 -8.82
CA ALA A 173 21.96 6.54 -9.35
C ALA A 173 22.40 7.59 -8.30
N MET A 174 21.46 8.11 -7.51
CA MET A 174 21.77 9.01 -6.40
C MET A 174 22.50 8.30 -5.26
N ALA A 175 22.10 7.06 -4.93
CA ALA A 175 22.75 6.27 -3.89
C ALA A 175 24.21 5.96 -4.24
N VAL A 176 24.51 5.67 -5.52
CA VAL A 176 25.88 5.48 -6.01
C VAL A 176 26.68 6.77 -5.89
N ARG A 177 26.15 7.92 -6.37
CA ARG A 177 26.86 9.21 -6.28
C ARG A 177 27.10 9.70 -4.86
N VAL A 178 26.12 9.51 -3.97
CA VAL A 178 26.27 9.83 -2.55
C VAL A 178 27.27 8.88 -1.90
N GLY A 179 27.25 7.60 -2.24
CA GLY A 179 28.23 6.61 -1.80
C GLY A 179 29.66 7.03 -2.15
N GLU A 180 29.90 7.36 -3.42
CA GLU A 180 31.20 7.82 -3.94
C GLU A 180 31.67 9.11 -3.24
N ALA A 181 30.81 10.12 -3.12
CA ALA A 181 31.14 11.38 -2.45
C ALA A 181 31.49 11.18 -0.96
N VAL A 182 30.77 10.30 -0.26
CA VAL A 182 31.05 10.00 1.15
C VAL A 182 32.36 9.22 1.30
N THR A 183 32.68 8.30 0.40
CA THR A 183 33.97 7.59 0.43
C THR A 183 35.15 8.52 0.15
N ASP A 184 35.03 9.43 -0.82
CA ASP A 184 36.07 10.41 -1.14
C ASP A 184 36.32 11.35 0.04
N GLU A 185 35.25 11.84 0.67
CA GLU A 185 35.39 12.74 1.82
C GLU A 185 36.00 12.00 3.03
N ARG A 186 35.59 10.76 3.30
CA ARG A 186 36.22 9.94 4.35
C ARG A 186 37.70 9.70 4.08
N HIS A 187 38.07 9.47 2.82
CA HIS A 187 39.47 9.25 2.45
C HIS A 187 40.30 10.53 2.60
N ARG A 188 39.76 11.68 2.18
CA ARG A 188 40.38 13.00 2.37
C ARG A 188 40.54 13.35 3.85
N VAL A 189 39.49 13.16 4.66
CA VAL A 189 39.52 13.42 6.10
C VAL A 189 40.52 12.51 6.81
N ALA A 190 40.56 11.22 6.48
CA ALA A 190 41.53 10.29 7.05
C ALA A 190 42.97 10.67 6.71
N THR A 191 43.23 11.08 5.46
CA THR A 191 44.56 11.51 5.01
C THR A 191 44.99 12.81 5.70
N GLY A 192 44.08 13.78 5.84
CA GLY A 192 44.35 15.04 6.55
C GLY A 192 44.61 14.85 8.05
N LEU A 193 43.80 14.01 8.71
CA LEU A 193 44.00 13.66 10.11
C LEU A 193 45.32 12.92 10.33
N HIS A 194 45.66 11.97 9.46
CA HIS A 194 46.93 11.25 9.56
C HIS A 194 48.13 12.21 9.45
N GLY A 195 48.13 13.11 8.45
CA GLY A 195 49.20 14.08 8.28
C GLY A 195 49.37 15.01 9.48
N THR A 196 48.28 15.53 10.03
CA THR A 196 48.31 16.43 11.20
C THR A 196 48.77 15.72 12.47
N VAL A 197 48.35 14.48 12.70
CA VAL A 197 48.80 13.68 13.85
C VAL A 197 50.29 13.38 13.75
N VAL A 198 50.77 12.92 12.59
CA VAL A 198 52.20 12.63 12.37
C VAL A 198 53.04 13.88 12.61
N GLU A 199 52.67 15.02 12.01
CA GLU A 199 53.37 16.30 12.19
C GLU A 199 53.36 16.78 13.65
N HIS A 200 52.24 16.61 14.36
CA HIS A 200 52.17 16.97 15.78
C HIS A 200 53.07 16.09 16.64
N THR A 201 53.06 14.76 16.41
CA THR A 201 53.93 13.82 17.12
C THR A 201 55.41 14.09 16.86
N ALA A 202 55.81 14.39 15.62
CA ALA A 202 57.19 14.74 15.27
C ALA A 202 57.65 16.01 16.02
N ARG A 203 56.82 17.05 16.07
CA ARG A 203 57.14 18.27 16.84
C ARG A 203 57.22 18.04 18.34
N LEU A 204 56.37 17.16 18.90
CA LEU A 204 56.42 16.77 20.31
C LEU A 204 57.71 16.02 20.64
N VAL A 205 58.10 15.06 19.80
CA VAL A 205 59.36 14.30 19.95
C VAL A 205 60.56 15.24 19.85
N SER A 206 60.62 16.10 18.84
CA SER A 206 61.72 17.06 18.68
C SER A 206 61.86 18.01 19.88
N ARG A 207 60.75 18.50 20.45
CA ARG A 207 60.77 19.30 21.68
C ARG A 207 61.22 18.50 22.89
N ALA A 208 60.79 17.25 23.02
CA ALA A 208 61.20 16.37 24.10
C ALA A 208 62.71 16.08 24.04
N GLU A 209 63.24 15.78 22.85
CA GLU A 209 64.67 15.57 22.63
C GLU A 209 65.50 16.81 22.97
N ALA A 210 65.05 18.00 22.57
CA ALA A 210 65.73 19.26 22.91
C ALA A 210 65.78 19.49 24.43
N GLY A 211 64.67 19.26 25.16
CA GLY A 211 64.60 19.46 26.61
C GLY A 211 65.30 18.38 27.46
N LEU A 212 65.70 17.25 26.87
CA LEU A 212 66.39 16.17 27.57
C LEU A 212 67.92 16.36 27.65
N SER A 213 68.46 17.33 26.91
CA SER A 213 69.89 17.62 26.82
C SER A 213 70.50 18.19 28.11
N THR A 214 69.68 18.74 29.02
CA THR A 214 70.09 19.36 30.28
C THR A 214 69.39 18.71 31.49
N PRO A 215 70.10 18.39 32.59
CA PRO A 215 69.52 17.67 33.74
C PRO A 215 68.39 18.41 34.47
N GLU A 216 68.49 19.73 34.57
CA GLU A 216 67.49 20.58 35.24
C GLU A 216 66.21 20.74 34.42
N ASP A 217 66.31 20.76 33.09
CA ASP A 217 65.16 20.91 32.19
C ASP A 217 64.34 19.61 32.02
N ARG A 218 64.92 18.46 32.36
CA ARG A 218 64.26 17.15 32.21
C ARG A 218 62.94 17.03 32.97
N ARG A 219 62.87 17.52 34.22
CA ARG A 219 61.63 17.48 35.02
C ARG A 219 60.56 18.42 34.46
N ALA A 220 60.96 19.62 34.04
CA ALA A 220 60.06 20.59 33.44
C ALA A 220 59.51 20.07 32.09
N ALA A 221 60.36 19.45 31.27
CA ALA A 221 59.99 18.83 30.01
C ALA A 221 58.97 17.68 30.20
N LEU A 222 59.20 16.79 31.17
CA LEU A 222 58.26 15.71 31.49
C LEU A 222 56.91 16.26 31.98
N ALA A 223 56.91 17.26 32.87
CA ALA A 223 55.69 17.89 33.34
C ALA A 223 54.89 18.53 32.19
N ALA A 224 55.57 19.22 31.27
CA ALA A 224 54.97 19.83 30.08
C ALA A 224 54.38 18.78 29.12
N MET A 225 55.08 17.68 28.86
CA MET A 225 54.55 16.57 28.05
C MET A 225 53.31 15.94 28.68
N THR A 226 53.31 15.75 30.00
CA THR A 226 52.17 15.15 30.71
C THR A 226 50.94 16.07 30.67
N ALA A 227 51.15 17.38 30.80
CA ALA A 227 50.08 18.38 30.66
C ALA A 227 49.51 18.41 29.24
N ALA A 228 50.38 18.39 28.21
CA ALA A 228 49.96 18.34 26.81
C ALA A 228 49.15 17.07 26.49
N ALA A 229 49.58 15.90 27.00
CA ALA A 229 48.86 14.64 26.80
C ALA A 229 47.47 14.65 27.44
N ARG A 230 47.32 15.20 28.66
CA ARG A 230 46.00 15.37 29.30
C ARG A 230 45.09 16.31 28.52
N GLY A 231 45.64 17.42 28.01
CA GLY A 231 44.90 18.35 27.15
C GLY A 231 44.38 17.69 25.87
N ALA A 232 45.21 16.87 25.21
CA ALA A 232 44.81 16.12 24.02
C ALA A 232 43.70 15.10 24.31
N LEU A 233 43.79 14.37 25.42
CA LEU A 233 42.75 13.43 25.85
C LEU A 233 41.42 14.11 26.18
N ALA A 234 41.46 15.28 26.82
CA ALA A 234 40.26 16.08 27.08
C ALA A 234 39.60 16.50 25.75
N GLY A 235 40.38 17.02 24.80
CA GLY A 235 39.85 17.41 23.48
C GLY A 235 39.25 16.26 22.68
N LEU A 236 39.81 15.05 22.75
CA LEU A 236 39.22 13.85 22.12
C LEU A 236 37.87 13.47 22.76
N ARG A 237 37.73 13.68 24.07
CA ARG A 237 36.49 13.41 24.78
C ARG A 237 35.40 14.41 24.39
N ASP A 238 35.75 15.69 24.31
CA ASP A 238 34.83 16.74 23.84
C ASP A 238 34.36 16.48 22.40
N LEU A 239 35.26 16.01 21.52
CA LEU A 239 34.91 15.63 20.15
C LEU A 239 33.93 14.44 20.10
N LEU A 240 34.17 13.40 20.92
CA LEU A 240 33.29 12.23 21.00
C LEU A 240 31.89 12.63 21.50
N ASP A 241 31.82 13.45 22.55
CA ASP A 241 30.56 13.96 23.09
C ASP A 241 29.79 14.78 22.04
N ALA A 242 30.49 15.59 21.24
CA ALA A 242 29.89 16.35 20.14
C ALA A 242 29.35 15.45 19.02
N MET A 243 30.06 14.38 18.64
CA MET A 243 29.57 13.42 17.64
C MET A 243 28.35 12.63 18.12
N ASP A 244 28.33 12.23 19.39
CA ASP A 244 27.16 11.55 19.97
C ASP A 244 25.95 12.48 20.02
N ALA A 245 26.14 13.75 20.38
CA ALA A 245 25.10 14.77 20.33
C ALA A 245 24.55 14.99 18.91
N ALA A 246 25.42 14.97 17.88
CA ALA A 246 25.04 15.15 16.47
C ALA A 246 24.36 13.93 15.83
N ARG A 247 24.50 12.72 16.43
CA ARG A 247 23.88 11.48 15.93
C ARG A 247 22.42 11.31 16.37
N LEU A 248 22.07 11.89 17.52
CA LEU A 248 20.73 11.84 18.12
C LEU A 248 19.64 12.79 17.55
N PRO A 249 19.88 13.88 16.77
CA PRO A 249 18.84 14.84 16.39
C PRO A 249 17.76 14.29 15.43
N ASN A 250 18.05 13.21 14.69
CA ASN A 250 17.18 12.71 13.62
C ASN A 250 16.29 11.51 14.02
N SER A 251 16.34 11.06 15.28
CA SER A 251 15.62 9.85 15.73
C SER A 251 14.24 10.13 16.34
N HIS A 252 13.80 11.39 16.40
CA HIS A 252 12.45 11.73 16.82
C HIS A 252 11.71 12.47 15.72
N PRO A 253 11.07 11.76 14.76
CA PRO A 253 9.90 12.34 14.13
C PRO A 253 8.96 12.77 15.26
N PRO A 254 8.43 14.02 15.25
CA PRO A 254 7.46 14.43 16.24
C PRO A 254 6.34 13.40 16.22
N ARG A 255 6.18 12.65 17.31
CA ARG A 255 5.03 11.76 17.47
C ARG A 255 3.79 12.65 17.26
N PRO A 256 2.95 12.38 16.26
CA PRO A 256 1.69 13.08 16.12
C PRO A 256 0.76 12.56 17.22
N ARG A 257 0.93 13.05 18.45
CA ARG A 257 0.10 12.71 19.60
C ARG A 257 -0.85 13.82 20.05
N ASP A 258 -0.77 15.02 19.47
CA ASP A 258 -1.59 16.16 19.93
C ASP A 258 -2.71 16.60 18.98
N ARG A 259 -3.14 15.78 18.01
CA ARG A 259 -4.26 16.13 17.11
C ARG A 259 -5.52 15.28 17.24
N LEU A 260 -5.65 14.51 18.32
CA LEU A 260 -6.83 13.68 18.62
C LEU A 260 -7.24 13.78 20.10
N GLY A 261 -7.13 14.98 20.68
CA GLY A 261 -7.62 15.33 22.01
C GLY A 261 -8.77 16.34 21.93
N GLY A 262 -9.78 16.04 21.14
CA GLY A 262 -11.01 16.84 20.99
C GLY A 262 -12.21 15.90 20.89
N ILE A 263 -12.36 15.03 21.88
CA ILE A 263 -13.62 14.32 22.11
C ILE A 263 -14.46 15.24 23.00
N PRO A 264 -15.55 15.85 22.51
CA PRO A 264 -16.46 16.58 23.37
C PRO A 264 -17.07 15.62 24.39
N ASP A 265 -17.02 16.03 25.66
CA ASP A 265 -17.70 15.42 26.79
C ASP A 265 -19.15 15.08 26.43
N SER A 266 -19.40 13.80 26.18
CA SER A 266 -20.74 13.22 26.17
C SER A 266 -21.10 12.79 27.58
N THR A 267 -21.08 13.75 28.51
CA THR A 267 -21.74 13.61 29.81
C THR A 267 -23.23 13.82 29.56
N THR A 268 -23.99 12.73 29.46
CA THR A 268 -25.33 12.51 30.06
C THR A 268 -25.86 11.17 29.54
N ALA A 269 -25.40 10.06 30.13
CA ALA A 269 -26.09 8.79 30.01
C ALA A 269 -27.01 8.63 31.25
N PRO A 270 -28.32 8.39 31.08
CA PRO A 270 -29.26 8.24 32.19
C PRO A 270 -28.97 6.97 33.02
N PRO A 271 -29.38 6.96 34.31
CA PRO A 271 -29.06 5.88 35.24
C PRO A 271 -29.62 4.53 34.79
N PRO A 272 -28.92 3.42 35.10
CA PRO A 272 -29.33 2.07 34.76
C PRO A 272 -30.61 1.69 35.52
N GLY A 273 -31.73 1.64 34.80
CA GLY A 273 -32.98 1.06 35.25
C GLY A 273 -32.91 -0.47 35.25
N ASP A 274 -33.47 -1.04 36.30
CA ASP A 274 -33.57 -2.45 36.67
C ASP A 274 -33.82 -3.40 35.49
N ARG A 275 -32.90 -4.35 35.28
CA ARG A 275 -33.15 -5.53 34.46
C ARG A 275 -33.86 -6.60 35.30
N PRO A 276 -35.05 -7.07 34.91
CA PRO A 276 -35.71 -8.18 35.58
C PRO A 276 -34.93 -9.48 35.40
N GLU A 277 -34.72 -10.17 36.53
CA GLU A 277 -34.24 -11.55 36.63
C GLU A 277 -35.08 -12.49 35.74
N ALA A 278 -34.42 -13.17 34.80
CA ALA A 278 -35.02 -14.25 34.05
C ALA A 278 -34.87 -15.58 34.83
N PRO A 279 -35.97 -16.33 35.06
CA PRO A 279 -35.94 -17.52 35.91
C PRO A 279 -35.36 -18.76 35.19
N GLY A 280 -34.46 -19.43 35.92
CA GLY A 280 -34.33 -20.88 36.03
C GLY A 280 -34.46 -21.75 34.76
N ARG A 281 -33.34 -22.08 34.12
CA ARG A 281 -33.25 -23.31 33.32
C ARG A 281 -32.86 -24.49 34.20
N GLY A 282 -33.88 -25.26 34.56
CA GLY A 282 -33.76 -26.55 35.23
C GLY A 282 -32.93 -27.55 34.40
N ARG A 283 -32.00 -28.21 35.08
CA ARG A 283 -31.27 -29.38 34.61
C ARG A 283 -32.18 -30.61 34.69
N ALA A 284 -32.59 -31.15 33.56
CA ALA A 284 -33.13 -32.51 33.50
C ALA A 284 -31.95 -33.50 33.36
N ARG A 285 -31.72 -34.27 34.43
CA ARG A 285 -31.01 -35.55 34.41
C ARG A 285 -32.02 -36.65 34.11
N HIS A 286 -31.73 -37.56 33.19
CA HIS A 286 -32.13 -38.98 33.24
C HIS A 286 -31.16 -39.72 32.31
N ARG A 287 -30.28 -40.56 32.88
CA ARG A 287 -30.40 -42.02 33.03
C ARG A 287 -30.34 -42.74 31.69
#